data_AF-A0A673KCF7-F1
#
_entry.id   AF-A0A673KCF7-F1
#
_cell.length_a   1.000
_cell.length_b   1.000
_cell.length_c   1.000
_cell.angle_alpha   90.00
_cell.angle_beta   90.00
_cell.angle_gamma   90.00
#
_symmetry.space_group_name_H-M   'P 1'
#
loop_
_entity.id
_entity.type
_entity.pdbx_description
1 polymer ?
#
loop_
_entity_poly.entity_id
_entity_poly.type
_entity_poly.pdbx_seq_one_letter_code
_entity_poly.pdbx_strand_id
1 'polypeptide(L)'
;MSGSVAERVLSYLSRALQFLQPNKTNCVNIRRPFTAKLQGEGQIRPLDGVKVLDLTRVLAGPFATMILGDLGAEVIKVERPGSGDETRAWGPPFVGEESAYFLSVNRNKKGFSGRASLVD
;
A
#
# COMPACT_ATOMS: atom_id res chain seq x y z
N MET A 1 37.72 25.91 -42.22
CA MET A 1 37.90 25.31 -40.88
C MET A 1 37.06 24.04 -40.85
N SER A 2 37.46 22.95 -41.51
CA SER A 2 38.36 21.88 -41.02
C SER A 2 37.87 21.23 -39.72
N GLY A 3 36.63 20.74 -39.68
CA GLY A 3 36.20 19.87 -38.61
C GLY A 3 36.86 18.50 -38.76
N SER A 4 37.82 18.19 -37.90
CA SER A 4 38.58 16.94 -38.00
C SER A 4 37.70 15.72 -37.70
N VAL A 5 38.08 14.54 -38.18
CA VAL A 5 37.39 13.27 -37.86
C VAL A 5 37.27 13.08 -36.34
N ALA A 6 38.22 13.61 -35.55
CA ALA A 6 38.16 13.59 -34.08
C ALA A 6 36.97 14.38 -33.51
N GLU A 7 36.58 15.49 -34.13
CA GLU A 7 35.41 16.27 -33.68
C GLU A 7 34.09 15.52 -33.94
N ARG A 8 34.04 14.74 -35.03
CA ARG A 8 32.89 13.87 -35.32
C ARG A 8 32.80 12.69 -34.36
N VAL A 9 33.93 12.10 -33.97
CA VAL A 9 34.00 11.03 -32.98
C VAL A 9 33.62 11.53 -31.59
N LEU A 10 34.10 12.71 -31.19
CA LEU A 10 33.72 13.35 -29.92
C LEU A 10 32.23 13.72 -29.87
N SER A 11 31.66 14.19 -30.98
CA SER A 11 30.21 14.42 -31.11
C SER A 11 29.40 13.12 -30.94
N TYR A 12 29.85 12.02 -31.53
CA TYR A 12 29.21 10.70 -31.37
C TYR A 12 29.33 10.18 -29.93
N LEU A 13 30.50 10.29 -29.31
CA LEU A 13 30.72 9.84 -27.93
C LEU A 13 29.93 10.69 -26.91
N SER A 14 29.82 12.00 -27.13
CA SER A 14 29.04 12.89 -26.27
C SER A 14 27.53 12.56 -26.33
N ARG A 15 27.02 12.22 -27.52
CA ARG A 15 25.63 11.74 -27.70
C ARG A 15 25.41 10.35 -27.11
N ALA A 16 26.39 9.46 -27.21
CA ALA A 16 26.32 8.11 -26.60
C ALA A 16 26.33 8.16 -25.07
N LEU A 17 27.09 9.09 -24.47
CA LEU A 17 27.07 9.32 -23.02
C LEU A 17 25.71 9.82 -22.51
N GLN A 18 24.94 10.54 -23.32
CA GLN A 18 23.57 10.91 -22.99
C GLN A 18 22.62 9.70 -22.88
N PHE A 19 22.94 8.59 -23.56
CA PHE A 19 22.18 7.33 -23.54
C PHE A 19 22.57 6.40 -22.37
N LEU A 20 23.75 6.62 -21.77
CA LEU A 20 24.25 5.91 -20.58
C LEU A 20 23.95 6.63 -19.26
N GLN A 21 23.27 7.78 -19.31
CA GLN A 21 22.67 8.37 -18.12
C GLN A 21 21.50 7.45 -17.72
N PRO A 22 21.52 6.82 -16.52
CA PRO A 22 20.40 6.00 -16.09
C PRO A 22 19.14 6.83 -16.22
N ASN A 23 18.19 6.28 -16.97
CA ASN A 23 16.88 6.83 -17.25
C ASN A 23 16.35 7.46 -15.96
N LYS A 24 16.37 8.81 -15.87
CA LYS A 24 15.49 9.54 -14.97
C LYS A 24 14.12 9.40 -15.59
N THR A 25 13.56 8.21 -15.47
CA THR A 25 12.15 7.98 -15.72
C THR A 25 11.45 8.97 -14.81
N ASN A 26 10.85 9.97 -15.45
CA ASN A 26 10.01 10.97 -14.82
C ASN A 26 8.85 10.24 -14.14
N CYS A 27 9.05 9.82 -12.89
CA CYS A 27 7.98 9.65 -11.92
C CYS A 27 7.61 11.02 -11.33
N VAL A 28 7.52 12.06 -12.17
CA VAL A 28 7.17 13.43 -11.76
C VAL A 28 5.81 13.76 -12.35
N ASN A 29 4.79 12.98 -11.97
CA ASN A 29 3.39 13.39 -12.07
C ASN A 29 2.44 12.56 -11.20
N ILE A 30 2.82 12.27 -9.95
CA ILE A 30 1.84 12.12 -8.86
C ILE A 30 1.80 13.49 -8.15
N ARG A 31 1.14 14.47 -8.79
CA ARG A 31 1.02 15.82 -8.24
C ARG A 31 -0.06 15.85 -7.16
N ARG A 32 0.36 15.66 -5.90
CA ARG A 32 0.09 16.50 -4.71
C ARG A 32 0.64 15.77 -3.48
N PRO A 33 1.28 16.48 -2.53
CA PRO A 33 1.84 15.87 -1.35
C PRO A 33 0.69 15.33 -0.52
N PHE A 34 0.63 14.00 -0.38
CA PHE A 34 -0.07 13.39 0.74
C PHE A 34 0.73 13.80 1.98
N THR A 35 0.32 14.87 2.67
CA THR A 35 0.99 15.39 3.86
C THR A 35 0.77 14.44 5.04
N ALA A 36 1.37 13.26 4.98
CA ALA A 36 1.68 12.50 6.17
C ALA A 36 2.70 13.32 6.97
N LYS A 37 2.35 13.71 8.21
CA LYS A 37 3.34 14.15 9.19
C LYS A 37 4.32 13.00 9.38
N LEU A 38 5.48 13.05 8.73
CA LEU A 38 6.60 12.16 9.01
C LEU A 38 7.13 12.53 10.40
N GLN A 39 6.60 11.90 11.44
CA GLN A 39 7.11 12.04 12.80
C GLN A 39 7.91 10.78 13.16
N GLY A 40 9.25 10.90 13.12
CA GLY A 40 10.21 9.91 13.61
C GLY A 40 11.15 9.39 12.51
N GLU A 41 12.40 9.08 12.90
CA GLU A 41 13.40 8.37 12.07
C GLU A 41 13.05 6.88 11.89
N GLY A 42 11.78 6.59 11.57
CA GLY A 42 11.32 5.27 11.16
C GLY A 42 11.42 5.13 9.64
N GLN A 43 11.75 3.94 9.17
CA GLN A 43 11.75 3.66 7.73
C GLN A 43 10.38 3.99 7.12
N ILE A 44 10.39 4.84 6.09
CA ILE A 44 9.20 5.18 5.30
C ILE A 44 8.73 3.93 4.55
N ARG A 45 7.50 3.50 4.82
CA ARG A 45 6.86 2.38 4.12
C ARG A 45 6.06 2.87 2.90
N PRO A 46 5.90 2.05 1.84
CA PRO A 46 5.32 2.49 0.57
C PRO A 46 3.93 3.13 0.63
N LEU A 47 3.11 2.76 1.63
CA LEU A 47 1.75 3.27 1.81
C LEU A 47 1.58 4.06 3.11
N ASP A 48 2.66 4.57 3.70
CA ASP A 48 2.56 5.40 4.91
C ASP A 48 1.65 6.62 4.67
N GLY A 49 0.76 6.84 5.63
CA GLY A 49 -0.26 7.88 5.58
C GLY A 49 -1.55 7.49 4.86
N VAL A 50 -1.53 6.48 3.97
CA VAL A 50 -2.73 6.06 3.24
C VAL A 50 -3.74 5.43 4.21
N LYS A 51 -5.00 5.86 4.12
CA LYS A 51 -6.11 5.26 4.89
C LYS A 51 -7.00 4.43 3.97
N VAL A 52 -7.31 3.20 4.39
CA VAL A 52 -8.13 2.26 3.61
C VAL A 52 -9.33 1.82 4.44
N LEU A 53 -10.52 1.95 3.88
CA LEU A 53 -11.74 1.38 4.43
C LEU A 53 -11.96 0.00 3.81
N ASP A 54 -11.83 -1.05 4.62
CA ASP A 54 -11.97 -2.44 4.19
C ASP A 54 -13.41 -2.94 4.46
N LEU A 55 -14.21 -3.00 3.40
CA LEU A 55 -15.58 -3.55 3.38
C LEU A 55 -15.64 -4.99 2.85
N THR A 56 -14.49 -5.61 2.65
CA THR A 56 -14.39 -6.92 2.02
C THR A 56 -14.71 -8.04 3.00
N ARG A 57 -14.91 -9.26 2.50
CA ARG A 57 -15.23 -10.45 3.30
C ARG A 57 -14.50 -11.68 2.80
N VAL A 58 -14.48 -12.71 3.63
CA VAL A 58 -13.94 -14.04 3.30
C VAL A 58 -12.42 -14.02 3.12
N LEU A 59 -11.92 -14.05 1.88
CA LEU A 59 -10.49 -14.27 1.63
C LEU A 59 -9.84 -13.23 0.74
N ALA A 60 -10.25 -13.14 -0.53
CA ALA A 60 -9.52 -12.39 -1.54
C ALA A 60 -9.37 -10.91 -1.18
N GLY A 61 -10.46 -10.29 -0.74
CA GLY A 61 -10.44 -8.89 -0.31
C GLY A 61 -9.65 -8.69 1.00
N PRO A 62 -9.94 -9.46 2.08
CA PRO A 62 -9.18 -9.33 3.32
C PRO A 62 -7.68 -9.54 3.13
N PHE A 63 -7.28 -10.49 2.28
CA PHE A 63 -5.89 -10.73 1.93
C PHE A 63 -5.26 -9.54 1.19
N ALA A 64 -5.97 -8.98 0.20
CA ALA A 64 -5.47 -7.81 -0.53
C ALA A 64 -5.28 -6.60 0.40
N THR A 65 -6.26 -6.28 1.23
CA THR A 65 -6.17 -5.13 2.15
C THR A 65 -5.18 -5.37 3.29
N MET A 66 -4.95 -6.62 3.68
CA MET A 66 -3.87 -6.98 4.60
C MET A 66 -2.50 -6.65 4.01
N ILE A 67 -2.25 -6.94 2.73
CA ILE A 67 -1.00 -6.55 2.05
C ILE A 67 -0.85 -5.02 2.07
N LEU A 68 -1.93 -4.25 1.88
CA LEU A 68 -1.87 -2.79 1.98
C LEU A 68 -1.46 -2.33 3.39
N GLY A 69 -1.97 -2.98 4.43
CA GLY A 69 -1.56 -2.74 5.82
C GLY A 69 -0.09 -3.09 6.08
N ASP A 70 0.39 -4.21 5.54
CA ASP A 70 1.79 -4.65 5.60
C ASP A 70 2.71 -3.60 4.92
N LEU A 71 2.25 -2.95 3.86
CA LEU A 71 2.94 -1.86 3.17
C LEU A 71 2.80 -0.48 3.85
N GLY A 72 2.09 -0.39 4.97
CA GLY A 72 2.04 0.78 5.83
C GLY A 72 0.75 1.59 5.82
N ALA A 73 -0.28 1.14 5.09
CA ALA A 73 -1.58 1.78 5.13
C ALA A 73 -2.27 1.59 6.50
N GLU A 74 -3.01 2.60 6.94
CA GLU A 74 -3.98 2.47 8.03
C GLU A 74 -5.26 1.82 7.48
N VAL A 75 -5.47 0.53 7.79
CA VAL A 75 -6.63 -0.23 7.31
C VAL A 75 -7.68 -0.36 8.41
N ILE A 76 -8.90 0.10 8.12
CA ILE A 76 -10.06 0.00 9.01
C ILE A 76 -11.02 -1.03 8.42
N LYS A 77 -11.15 -2.18 9.08
CA LYS A 77 -12.11 -3.22 8.73
C LYS A 77 -13.49 -2.84 9.27
N VAL A 78 -14.44 -2.64 8.38
CA VAL A 78 -15.85 -2.43 8.75
C VAL A 78 -16.61 -3.71 8.51
N GLU A 79 -17.40 -4.09 9.50
CA GLU A 79 -18.16 -5.33 9.46
C GLU A 79 -19.62 -5.10 9.79
N ARG A 80 -20.44 -6.11 9.45
CA ARG A 80 -21.86 -6.11 9.76
C ARG A 80 -22.05 -6.03 11.28
N PRO A 81 -22.89 -5.10 11.77
CA PRO A 81 -23.26 -5.08 13.18
C PRO A 81 -23.87 -6.44 13.58
N GLY A 82 -23.44 -6.98 14.73
CA GLY A 82 -23.95 -8.22 15.29
C GLY A 82 -23.33 -9.51 14.71
N SER A 83 -23.18 -9.62 13.39
CA SER A 83 -22.70 -10.87 12.76
C SER A 83 -21.25 -10.87 12.30
N GLY A 84 -20.65 -9.71 12.02
CA GLY A 84 -19.26 -9.65 11.58
C GLY A 84 -19.02 -10.23 10.16
N ASP A 85 -17.76 -10.53 9.86
CA ASP A 85 -17.34 -11.40 8.74
C ASP A 85 -17.66 -12.87 9.06
N GLU A 86 -18.19 -13.61 8.09
CA GLU A 86 -18.56 -15.02 8.26
C GLU A 86 -17.37 -15.90 8.70
N THR A 87 -16.15 -15.53 8.28
CA THR A 87 -14.94 -16.31 8.58
C THR A 87 -14.53 -16.29 10.04
N ARG A 88 -15.05 -15.38 10.88
CA ARG A 88 -14.82 -15.37 12.33
C ARG A 88 -15.22 -16.69 12.99
N ALA A 89 -16.27 -17.34 12.48
CA ALA A 89 -16.77 -18.61 12.96
C ALA A 89 -16.22 -19.84 12.20
N TRP A 90 -15.47 -19.65 11.12
CA TRP A 90 -14.98 -20.75 10.27
C TRP A 90 -13.71 -21.38 10.85
N GLY A 91 -13.85 -22.09 11.96
CA GLY A 91 -12.82 -22.97 12.51
C GLY A 91 -13.26 -24.45 12.45
N PRO A 92 -12.50 -25.36 13.08
CA PRO A 92 -11.23 -25.15 13.79
C PRO A 92 -10.00 -24.94 12.86
N PRO A 93 -8.86 -24.41 13.38
CA PRO A 93 -8.61 -24.06 14.79
C PRO A 93 -9.12 -22.66 15.17
N PHE A 94 -9.44 -22.49 16.45
CA PHE A 94 -9.83 -21.21 17.05
C PHE A 94 -8.72 -20.71 17.98
N VAL A 95 -8.56 -19.39 18.07
CA VAL A 95 -7.72 -18.70 19.04
C VAL A 95 -8.63 -17.78 19.85
N GLY A 96 -9.00 -18.22 21.05
CA GLY A 96 -10.09 -17.60 21.80
C GLY A 96 -11.42 -17.83 21.08
N GLU A 97 -12.19 -16.75 20.87
CA GLU A 97 -13.49 -16.79 20.17
C GLU A 97 -13.37 -16.62 18.65
N GLU A 98 -12.17 -16.38 18.13
CA GLU A 98 -11.94 -16.07 16.71
C GLU A 98 -11.31 -17.25 15.97
N SER A 99 -11.77 -17.50 14.74
CA SER A 99 -11.14 -18.46 13.85
C SER A 99 -9.72 -18.03 13.46
N ALA A 100 -8.80 -18.98 13.45
CA ALA A 100 -7.45 -18.79 12.90
C ALA A 100 -7.50 -18.34 11.42
N TYR A 101 -8.53 -18.74 10.67
CA TYR A 101 -8.76 -18.28 9.31
C TYR A 101 -8.91 -16.75 9.28
N PHE A 102 -9.85 -16.22 10.06
CA PHE A 102 -10.12 -14.79 10.12
C PHE A 102 -8.89 -14.01 10.57
N LEU A 103 -8.20 -14.49 11.61
CA LEU A 103 -6.99 -13.85 12.13
C LEU A 103 -5.86 -13.82 11.09
N SER A 104 -5.71 -14.87 10.27
CA SER A 104 -4.60 -14.98 9.31
C SER A 104 -4.60 -13.89 8.23
N VAL A 105 -5.79 -13.40 7.85
CA VAL A 105 -5.99 -12.41 6.77
C VAL A 105 -6.48 -11.04 7.24
N ASN A 106 -6.57 -10.82 8.55
CA ASN A 106 -6.99 -9.54 9.14
C ASN A 106 -5.98 -8.97 10.16
N ARG A 107 -4.76 -9.53 10.23
CA ARG A 107 -3.65 -8.88 10.95
C ARG A 107 -3.40 -7.47 10.40
N ASN A 108 -2.88 -6.59 11.25
CA ASN A 108 -2.56 -5.19 10.94
C ASN A 108 -3.77 -4.30 10.60
N LYS A 109 -5.01 -4.76 10.86
CA LYS A 109 -6.23 -3.97 10.67
C LYS A 109 -6.84 -3.56 12.01
N LYS A 110 -7.44 -2.36 12.05
CA LYS A 110 -8.31 -1.92 13.15
C LYS A 110 -9.75 -2.35 12.85
N GLY A 111 -10.40 -3.08 13.76
CA GLY A 111 -11.78 -3.52 13.59
C GLY A 111 -12.80 -2.48 14.06
N PHE A 112 -13.84 -2.24 13.27
CA PHE A 112 -15.00 -1.44 13.67
C PHE A 112 -16.31 -2.18 13.30
N SER A 113 -17.03 -2.64 14.33
CA SER A 113 -18.39 -3.14 14.23
C SER A 113 -19.32 -2.19 14.99
N GLY A 114 -19.64 -1.03 14.38
CA GLY A 114 -20.53 -0.06 15.01
C GLY A 114 -21.93 -0.65 15.23
N ARG A 115 -22.49 -0.54 16.44
CA ARG A 115 -23.93 -0.69 16.66
C ARG A 115 -24.56 0.58 16.08
N ALA A 116 -25.32 0.49 15.00
CA ALA A 116 -26.17 1.60 14.56
C ALA A 116 -27.29 1.74 15.60
N SER A 117 -27.00 2.34 16.75
CA SER A 117 -28.03 2.93 17.59
C SER A 117 -28.54 4.15 16.84
N LEU A 118 -29.59 3.92 16.04
CA LEU A 118 -30.59 4.94 15.80
C LEU A 118 -31.05 5.44 17.18
N VAL A 119 -30.56 6.63 17.54
CA VAL A 119 -31.19 7.60 18.43
C VAL A 119 -31.49 8.76 17.46
N ASP A 120 -32.72 9.21 17.20
CA ASP A 120 -34.02 9.10 17.87
C ASP A 120 -35.13 8.75 16.86
#